data_AF-A0A8C9EHX8-F1
#
_entry.id   AF-A0A8C9EHX8-F1
#
_cell.length_a   1.000
_cell.length_b   1.000
_cell.length_c   1.000
_cell.angle_alpha   90.00
_cell.angle_beta   90.00
_cell.angle_gamma   90.00
#
_symmetry.space_group_name_H-M   'P 1'
#
loop_
_entity.id
_entity.type
_entity.pdbx_description
1 polymer ?
#
loop_
_entity_poly.entity_id
_entity_poly.type
_entity_poly.pdbx_seq_one_letter_code
_entity_poly.pdbx_strand_id
1 'polypeptide(L)'
;MASPSGCRPQPGGQGGGGIGAGPGALRGAEEDAEGLYVAVERCPLCNTTRRRLTCAKCVQGGDFVFFDGRDSERFSDKKERLMHLKTKQREFQKHVLKAMEGKEITDQLRWKIMSCKMRIEQLKQTICKENDEMTRNAEGLLRIKEENQKHYRRAQRHQEKKEKIQRHNRKLGDLVEKKTYDLKTQHEHLANLRRTHILELTSVIFPIEEVKTSMRDPADVSSESDNAMTSSTVSKLAEARRTTYLSGRWVCDDHNGDTSISITGPWITLPNNGDYSAYYNWVEEKKTTQGPDMEHNNPAHTISAALCYATQLVNTLSLILDVNLPKKLCNSEFCGENLSRHRFTRAVKKLNANILHLCFSQHVNLDLLHPLHTLRNLMYLVSPDTENLDTLCVVVLRVAGSAGGFMTDCMDWFLLCPKAGTASPQRTAAHIPGNLSVL
;
A
#
# COMPACT_ATOMS: atom_id res chain seq x y z
N MET A 1 11.83 -30.50 -14.65
CA MET A 1 11.47 -31.64 -15.52
C MET A 1 11.81 -32.94 -14.79
N ALA A 2 11.16 -34.05 -15.17
CA ALA A 2 11.33 -35.38 -14.57
C ALA A 2 12.77 -35.96 -14.83
N SER A 3 13.28 -37.06 -14.26
CA SER A 3 12.68 -38.27 -13.66
C SER A 3 13.64 -38.90 -12.60
N PRO A 4 13.95 -40.23 -12.58
CA PRO A 4 13.32 -41.33 -11.81
C PRO A 4 14.27 -41.83 -10.66
N SER A 5 14.09 -42.91 -9.88
CA SER A 5 13.74 -44.31 -10.19
C SER A 5 13.72 -45.19 -8.92
N GLY A 6 13.17 -46.41 -9.02
CA GLY A 6 13.95 -47.62 -8.67
C GLY A 6 13.75 -48.29 -7.30
N CYS A 7 13.11 -49.46 -7.31
CA CYS A 7 12.93 -50.36 -6.16
C CYS A 7 14.23 -51.02 -5.65
N ARG A 8 14.19 -51.52 -4.41
CA ARG A 8 15.18 -52.42 -3.81
C ARG A 8 14.46 -53.54 -3.04
N PRO A 9 14.85 -54.82 -3.21
CA PRO A 9 14.56 -55.84 -2.20
C PRO A 9 15.73 -56.80 -1.87
N GLN A 10 15.88 -57.12 -0.58
CA GLN A 10 16.52 -58.31 0.04
C GLN A 10 16.46 -58.11 1.58
N PRO A 11 16.71 -59.13 2.46
CA PRO A 11 16.83 -60.59 2.27
C PRO A 11 15.48 -61.29 2.59
N GLY A 12 15.31 -62.62 2.79
CA GLY A 12 16.19 -63.81 2.70
C GLY A 12 16.11 -64.71 3.95
N GLY A 13 16.05 -66.05 3.81
CA GLY A 13 15.85 -67.00 4.92
C GLY A 13 16.17 -68.47 4.55
N GLN A 14 16.72 -69.23 5.49
CA GLN A 14 17.25 -70.60 5.31
C GLN A 14 16.27 -71.69 5.79
N GLY A 15 16.44 -72.92 5.31
CA GLY A 15 15.84 -74.13 5.88
C GLY A 15 16.25 -75.38 5.09
N GLY A 16 16.85 -76.38 5.76
CA GLY A 16 17.39 -77.58 5.10
C GLY A 16 16.99 -78.89 5.81
N GLY A 17 17.39 -80.02 5.21
CA GLY A 17 17.09 -81.39 5.65
C GLY A 17 15.98 -82.05 4.80
N GLY A 18 16.01 -83.35 4.53
CA GLY A 18 17.03 -84.33 4.87
C GLY A 18 16.53 -85.78 4.79
N ILE A 19 16.77 -86.44 3.64
CA ILE A 19 16.87 -87.91 3.43
C ILE A 19 15.67 -88.78 3.86
N GLY A 20 15.06 -89.47 2.88
CA GLY A 20 14.09 -90.53 3.12
C GLY A 20 14.74 -91.87 3.51
N ALA A 21 14.06 -92.63 4.37
CA ALA A 21 14.44 -93.99 4.75
C ALA A 21 13.88 -95.04 3.77
N GLY A 22 14.59 -96.17 3.63
CA GLY A 22 14.09 -97.36 2.92
C GLY A 22 13.73 -98.50 3.88
N PRO A 23 12.92 -99.49 3.43
CA PRO A 23 12.80 -100.79 4.09
C PRO A 23 13.99 -101.69 3.70
N GLY A 24 14.38 -102.72 4.45
CA GLY A 24 13.69 -103.40 5.55
C GLY A 24 13.76 -104.90 5.29
N ALA A 25 14.68 -105.61 5.94
CA ALA A 25 14.96 -107.03 5.69
C ALA A 25 14.20 -107.95 6.66
N LEU A 26 14.01 -109.24 6.30
CA LEU A 26 14.42 -110.43 7.07
C LEU A 26 13.82 -111.76 6.55
N ARG A 27 14.59 -112.84 6.82
CA ARG A 27 14.32 -114.30 6.97
C ARG A 27 12.84 -114.78 6.98
N GLY A 28 12.48 -116.02 6.60
CA GLY A 28 13.26 -117.22 6.28
C GLY A 28 13.10 -118.34 7.33
N ALA A 29 12.47 -119.47 6.97
CA ALA A 29 12.45 -120.74 7.72
C ALA A 29 12.04 -121.93 6.80
N GLU A 30 12.65 -123.09 7.02
CA GLU A 30 12.19 -124.44 6.58
C GLU A 30 11.10 -124.92 7.61
N GLU A 31 10.40 -126.05 7.57
CA GLU A 31 10.55 -127.43 7.02
C GLU A 31 9.14 -127.89 6.46
N ASP A 32 8.80 -129.11 6.03
CA ASP A 32 9.29 -130.45 6.37
C ASP A 32 8.75 -131.57 5.43
N ALA A 33 9.39 -132.75 5.44
CA ALA A 33 8.89 -134.13 5.13
C ALA A 33 8.17 -134.44 3.76
N GLU A 34 8.16 -135.66 3.16
CA GLU A 34 8.87 -136.93 3.39
C GLU A 34 8.83 -137.85 2.13
N GLY A 35 9.59 -138.97 2.11
CA GLY A 35 9.56 -140.00 1.04
C GLY A 35 10.18 -139.59 -0.32
N LEU A 36 10.52 -140.47 -1.27
CA LEU A 36 10.68 -141.93 -1.24
C LEU A 36 11.73 -142.36 -2.31
N TYR A 37 12.87 -142.93 -1.88
CA TYR A 37 13.80 -143.85 -2.58
C TYR A 37 14.52 -143.52 -3.93
N VAL A 38 15.71 -144.14 -4.02
CA VAL A 38 16.60 -144.41 -5.17
C VAL A 38 17.51 -143.26 -5.67
N ALA A 39 18.75 -143.64 -6.03
CA ALA A 39 19.87 -142.82 -6.47
C ALA A 39 20.38 -141.77 -5.45
N VAL A 40 21.48 -142.12 -4.75
CA VAL A 40 22.27 -141.13 -4.01
C VAL A 40 23.14 -140.36 -5.00
N GLU A 41 22.51 -139.49 -5.78
CA GLU A 41 23.24 -138.54 -6.62
C GLU A 41 24.03 -137.58 -5.71
N ARG A 42 25.34 -137.51 -5.96
CA ARG A 42 26.24 -136.58 -5.28
C ARG A 42 26.16 -135.24 -6.01
N CYS A 43 26.12 -134.13 -5.27
CA CYS A 43 26.15 -132.82 -5.90
C CYS A 43 27.44 -132.68 -6.73
N PRO A 44 27.38 -132.42 -8.05
CA PRO A 44 28.55 -132.46 -8.92
C PRO A 44 29.57 -131.33 -8.63
N LEU A 45 29.20 -130.36 -7.80
CA LEU A 45 30.03 -129.21 -7.41
C LEU A 45 30.84 -129.45 -6.12
N CYS A 46 30.37 -130.32 -5.22
CA CYS A 46 31.00 -130.56 -3.90
C CYS A 46 30.99 -132.04 -3.45
N ASN A 47 30.54 -132.95 -4.31
CA ASN A 47 30.38 -134.39 -4.14
C ASN A 47 29.62 -134.86 -2.86
N THR A 48 28.94 -133.95 -2.18
CA THR A 48 28.17 -134.25 -0.96
C THR A 48 26.78 -134.79 -1.30
N THR A 49 26.30 -135.77 -0.54
CA THR A 49 25.09 -136.56 -0.83
C THR A 49 23.80 -135.84 -0.38
N ARG A 50 23.03 -135.26 -1.32
CA ARG A 50 21.69 -134.65 -1.05
C ARG A 50 20.77 -134.75 -2.28
N ARG A 51 19.45 -134.85 -2.04
CA ARG A 51 18.37 -135.15 -3.01
C ARG A 51 18.10 -134.12 -4.14
N ARG A 52 19.02 -133.23 -4.49
CA ARG A 52 18.84 -132.26 -5.59
C ARG A 52 20.13 -132.15 -6.41
N LEU A 53 19.98 -132.05 -7.74
CA LEU A 53 21.06 -131.93 -8.73
C LEU A 53 22.18 -130.97 -8.33
N THR A 54 21.87 -129.87 -7.63
CA THR A 54 22.85 -129.10 -6.87
C THR A 54 22.33 -128.79 -5.46
N CYS A 55 23.23 -128.72 -4.47
CA CYS A 55 22.82 -128.49 -3.09
C CYS A 55 22.66 -126.99 -2.77
N ALA A 56 21.74 -126.65 -1.87
CA ALA A 56 21.45 -125.26 -1.50
C ALA A 56 22.69 -124.50 -0.98
N LYS A 57 23.63 -125.19 -0.32
CA LYS A 57 24.90 -124.59 0.13
C LYS A 57 25.78 -124.12 -1.05
N CYS A 58 25.90 -124.91 -2.12
CA CYS A 58 26.64 -124.51 -3.31
C CYS A 58 25.93 -123.40 -4.09
N VAL A 59 24.59 -123.40 -4.15
CA VAL A 59 23.82 -122.34 -4.81
C VAL A 59 23.93 -121.01 -4.03
N GLN A 60 23.81 -121.04 -2.70
CA GLN A 60 23.97 -119.85 -1.85
C GLN A 60 25.43 -119.38 -1.76
N GLY A 61 26.39 -120.30 -1.79
CA GLY A 61 27.82 -120.02 -1.88
C GLY A 61 28.25 -119.45 -3.23
N GLY A 62 27.52 -119.75 -4.31
CA GLY A 62 27.82 -119.29 -5.67
C GLY A 62 28.69 -120.25 -6.49
N ASP A 63 28.85 -121.50 -6.06
CA ASP A 63 29.77 -122.49 -6.66
C ASP A 63 29.36 -123.05 -8.03
N PHE A 64 28.41 -122.42 -8.72
CA PHE A 64 27.88 -122.86 -10.01
C PHE A 64 28.45 -122.06 -11.19
N VAL A 65 28.54 -122.71 -12.34
CA VAL A 65 29.09 -122.18 -13.61
C VAL A 65 28.03 -122.20 -14.71
N PHE A 66 28.28 -121.51 -15.83
CA PHE A 66 27.39 -121.58 -16.99
C PHE A 66 27.51 -122.95 -17.69
N PHE A 67 26.36 -123.56 -18.00
CA PHE A 67 26.27 -124.93 -18.54
C PHE A 67 26.75 -125.07 -19.99
N ASP A 68 26.95 -123.96 -20.71
CA ASP A 68 27.32 -123.94 -22.13
C ASP A 68 28.83 -123.98 -22.39
N GLY A 69 29.64 -124.10 -21.33
CA GLY A 69 31.10 -124.21 -21.40
C GLY A 69 31.83 -122.93 -21.84
N ARG A 70 31.13 -121.82 -22.09
CA ARG A 70 31.76 -120.56 -22.55
C ARG A 70 32.37 -119.72 -21.43
N ASP A 71 31.93 -119.94 -20.19
CA ASP A 71 32.43 -119.23 -19.02
C ASP A 71 32.53 -120.19 -17.83
N SER A 72 33.76 -120.62 -17.52
CA SER A 72 34.07 -121.60 -16.45
C SER A 72 34.25 -120.95 -15.06
N GLU A 73 34.14 -119.62 -14.96
CA GLU A 73 34.21 -118.85 -13.71
C GLU A 73 32.96 -119.10 -12.84
N ARG A 74 33.11 -119.40 -11.55
CA ARG A 74 31.95 -119.60 -10.66
C ARG A 74 31.25 -118.27 -10.38
N PHE A 75 29.96 -118.31 -10.08
CA PHE A 75 29.22 -117.10 -9.72
C PHE A 75 29.78 -116.40 -8.47
N SER A 76 30.33 -117.16 -7.51
CA SER A 76 31.13 -116.66 -6.38
C SER A 76 32.26 -115.75 -6.85
N ASP A 77 33.09 -116.26 -7.75
CA ASP A 77 34.32 -115.64 -8.23
C ASP A 77 33.99 -114.40 -9.06
N LYS A 78 32.94 -114.49 -9.90
CA LYS A 78 32.41 -113.36 -10.69
C LYS A 78 31.84 -112.24 -9.81
N LYS A 79 31.21 -112.58 -8.67
CA LYS A 79 30.71 -111.63 -7.67
C LYS A 79 31.84 -111.00 -6.85
N GLU A 80 32.88 -111.77 -6.52
CA GLU A 80 34.10 -111.27 -5.88
C GLU A 80 34.86 -110.32 -6.82
N ARG A 81 35.02 -110.69 -8.09
CA ARG A 81 35.58 -109.84 -9.15
C ARG A 81 34.80 -108.54 -9.31
N LEU A 82 33.46 -108.57 -9.24
CA LEU A 82 32.63 -107.36 -9.24
C LEU A 82 32.85 -106.50 -7.97
N MET A 83 32.97 -107.11 -6.79
CA MET A 83 33.34 -106.40 -5.55
C MET A 83 34.73 -105.75 -5.66
N HIS A 84 35.71 -106.45 -6.23
CA HIS A 84 37.05 -105.95 -6.46
C HIS A 84 37.06 -104.78 -7.45
N LEU A 85 36.35 -104.89 -8.57
CA LEU A 85 36.19 -103.80 -9.55
C LEU A 85 35.46 -102.59 -8.96
N LYS A 86 34.40 -102.77 -8.15
CA LYS A 86 33.74 -101.68 -7.41
C LYS A 86 34.63 -101.05 -6.33
N THR A 87 35.62 -101.78 -5.82
CA THR A 87 36.59 -101.26 -4.86
C THR A 87 37.65 -100.42 -5.59
N LYS A 88 38.24 -100.95 -6.67
CA LYS A 88 39.12 -100.20 -7.57
C LYS A 88 38.45 -98.95 -8.15
N GLN A 89 37.17 -99.01 -8.51
CA GLN A 89 36.41 -97.84 -8.98
C GLN A 89 36.36 -96.72 -7.93
N ARG A 90 36.10 -97.07 -6.65
CA ARG A 90 36.09 -96.12 -5.53
C ARG A 90 37.48 -95.57 -5.24
N GLU A 91 38.51 -96.41 -5.34
CA GLU A 91 39.92 -95.99 -5.22
C GLU A 91 40.29 -95.00 -6.33
N PHE A 92 40.01 -95.30 -7.59
CA PHE A 92 40.23 -94.39 -8.72
C PHE A 92 39.45 -93.07 -8.56
N GLN A 93 38.19 -93.11 -8.14
CA GLN A 93 37.42 -91.89 -7.83
C GLN A 93 38.10 -91.07 -6.72
N LYS A 94 38.59 -91.71 -5.66
CA LYS A 94 39.31 -91.03 -4.56
C LYS A 94 40.64 -90.43 -5.03
N HIS A 95 41.38 -91.11 -5.91
CA HIS A 95 42.59 -90.58 -6.54
C HIS A 95 42.30 -89.39 -7.46
N VAL A 96 41.24 -89.44 -8.27
CA VAL A 96 40.82 -88.32 -9.12
C VAL A 96 40.40 -87.11 -8.29
N LEU A 97 39.60 -87.29 -7.24
CA LEU A 97 39.22 -86.21 -6.32
C LEU A 97 40.46 -85.56 -5.67
N LYS A 98 41.40 -86.38 -5.16
CA LYS A 98 42.65 -85.88 -4.56
C LYS A 98 43.55 -85.16 -5.56
N ALA A 99 43.57 -85.58 -6.83
CA ALA A 99 44.30 -84.87 -7.89
C ALA A 99 43.62 -83.54 -8.28
N MET A 100 42.29 -83.45 -8.18
CA MET A 100 41.52 -82.24 -8.47
C MET A 100 41.57 -81.19 -7.35
N GLU A 101 41.70 -81.61 -6.09
CA GLU A 101 41.72 -80.75 -4.90
C GLU A 101 42.73 -79.58 -5.00
N GLY A 102 43.96 -79.85 -5.45
CA GLY A 102 44.99 -78.81 -5.63
C GLY A 102 44.63 -77.81 -6.74
N LYS A 103 43.94 -78.24 -7.79
CA LYS A 103 43.44 -77.36 -8.86
C LYS A 103 42.27 -76.52 -8.34
N GLU A 104 41.35 -77.11 -7.60
CA GLU A 104 40.21 -76.40 -7.00
C GLU A 104 40.68 -75.27 -6.07
N ILE A 105 41.60 -75.55 -5.15
CA ILE A 105 42.19 -74.54 -4.26
C ILE A 105 42.86 -73.41 -5.07
N THR A 106 43.60 -73.76 -6.13
CA THR A 106 44.26 -72.79 -7.01
C THR A 106 43.25 -71.89 -7.72
N ASP A 107 42.17 -72.46 -8.26
CA ASP A 107 41.14 -71.69 -8.97
C ASP A 107 40.29 -70.86 -7.99
N GLN A 108 39.97 -71.35 -6.78
CA GLN A 108 39.37 -70.54 -5.71
C GLN A 108 40.24 -69.33 -5.33
N LEU A 109 41.57 -69.51 -5.21
CA LEU A 109 42.50 -68.41 -4.93
C LEU A 109 42.59 -67.42 -6.09
N ARG A 110 42.61 -67.90 -7.35
CA ARG A 110 42.54 -67.05 -8.55
C ARG A 110 41.28 -66.19 -8.55
N TRP A 111 40.11 -66.76 -8.25
CA TRP A 111 38.85 -66.01 -8.15
C TRP A 111 38.89 -64.95 -7.03
N LYS A 112 39.42 -65.28 -5.86
CA LYS A 112 39.62 -64.31 -4.76
C LYS A 112 40.57 -63.17 -5.15
N ILE A 113 41.69 -63.48 -5.83
CA ILE A 113 42.63 -62.47 -6.33
C ILE A 113 41.98 -61.58 -7.39
N MET A 114 41.22 -62.15 -8.34
CA MET A 114 40.53 -61.39 -9.38
C MET A 114 39.43 -60.49 -8.80
N SER A 115 38.65 -60.98 -7.84
CA SER A 115 37.65 -60.19 -7.11
C SER A 115 38.31 -59.03 -6.35
N CYS A 116 39.43 -59.29 -5.66
CA CYS A 116 40.18 -58.25 -4.96
C CYS A 116 40.75 -57.19 -5.92
N LYS A 117 41.37 -57.60 -7.05
CA LYS A 117 41.85 -56.69 -8.09
C LYS A 117 40.73 -55.81 -8.66
N MET A 118 39.56 -56.40 -8.96
CA MET A 118 38.39 -55.66 -9.45
C MET A 118 37.91 -54.62 -8.44
N ARG A 119 37.85 -54.98 -7.14
CA ARG A 119 37.47 -54.06 -6.06
C ARG A 119 38.49 -52.93 -5.87
N ILE A 120 39.79 -53.23 -5.97
CA ILE A 120 40.85 -52.20 -5.91
C ILE A 120 40.68 -51.20 -7.05
N GLU A 121 40.39 -51.66 -8.26
CA GLU A 121 40.22 -50.78 -9.42
C GLU A 121 38.95 -49.93 -9.33
N GLN A 122 37.84 -50.49 -8.83
CA GLN A 122 36.63 -49.72 -8.50
C GLN A 122 36.91 -48.62 -7.47
N LEU A 123 37.65 -48.94 -6.39
CA LEU A 123 38.00 -47.96 -5.35
C LEU A 123 38.87 -46.82 -5.90
N LYS A 124 39.88 -47.13 -6.73
CA LYS A 124 40.69 -46.09 -7.40
C LYS A 124 39.81 -45.17 -8.26
N GLN A 125 38.90 -45.73 -9.07
CA GLN A 125 38.02 -44.93 -9.92
C GLN A 125 37.10 -44.02 -9.10
N THR A 126 36.60 -44.46 -7.95
CA THR A 126 35.84 -43.61 -7.03
C THR A 126 36.71 -42.49 -6.45
N ILE A 127 37.91 -42.81 -5.94
CA ILE A 127 38.84 -41.82 -5.37
C ILE A 127 39.22 -40.74 -6.41
N CYS A 128 39.52 -41.12 -7.65
CA CYS A 128 39.80 -40.14 -8.70
C CYS A 128 38.61 -39.22 -8.96
N LYS A 129 37.39 -39.76 -9.09
CA LYS A 129 36.17 -38.96 -9.32
C LYS A 129 35.89 -37.99 -8.17
N GLU A 130 36.01 -38.45 -6.92
CA GLU A 130 35.83 -37.62 -5.73
C GLU A 130 36.89 -36.51 -5.65
N ASN A 131 38.14 -36.78 -6.03
CA ASN A 131 39.21 -35.79 -6.07
C ASN A 131 39.01 -34.74 -7.18
N ASP A 132 38.57 -35.16 -8.37
CA ASP A 132 38.22 -34.27 -9.47
C ASP A 132 36.99 -33.39 -9.14
N GLU A 133 36.03 -33.93 -8.39
CA GLU A 133 34.89 -33.18 -7.86
C GLU A 133 35.30 -32.20 -6.75
N MET A 134 36.16 -32.62 -5.80
CA MET A 134 36.72 -31.76 -4.77
C MET A 134 37.48 -30.57 -5.36
N THR A 135 38.28 -30.81 -6.41
CA THR A 135 39.02 -29.75 -7.11
C THR A 135 38.08 -28.74 -7.77
N ARG A 136 37.08 -29.21 -8.52
CA ARG A 136 36.05 -28.35 -9.14
C ARG A 136 35.25 -27.56 -8.12
N ASN A 137 34.93 -28.16 -6.96
CA ASN A 137 34.22 -27.50 -5.87
C ASN A 137 35.10 -26.42 -5.20
N ALA A 138 36.41 -26.65 -5.05
CA ALA A 138 37.35 -25.66 -4.52
C ALA A 138 37.51 -24.44 -5.46
N GLU A 139 37.62 -24.68 -6.77
CA GLU A 139 37.63 -23.62 -7.80
C GLU A 139 36.32 -22.81 -7.79
N GLY A 140 35.17 -23.49 -7.70
CA GLY A 140 33.86 -22.86 -7.58
C GLY A 140 33.74 -21.97 -6.33
N LEU A 141 34.23 -22.47 -5.18
CA LEU A 141 34.25 -21.72 -3.93
C LEU A 141 35.11 -20.44 -4.03
N LEU A 142 36.29 -20.53 -4.64
CA LEU A 142 37.17 -19.38 -4.88
C LEU A 142 36.49 -18.32 -5.74
N ARG A 143 35.86 -18.72 -6.85
CA ARG A 143 35.10 -17.79 -7.70
C ARG A 143 33.98 -17.08 -6.95
N ILE A 144 33.17 -17.81 -6.19
CA ILE A 144 32.08 -17.23 -5.37
C ILE A 144 32.65 -16.26 -4.33
N LYS A 145 33.81 -16.56 -3.72
CA LYS A 145 34.49 -15.66 -2.78
C LYS A 145 34.94 -14.35 -3.43
N GLU A 146 35.50 -14.40 -4.64
CA GLU A 146 35.87 -13.20 -5.40
C GLU A 146 34.66 -12.37 -5.83
N GLU A 147 33.60 -13.03 -6.30
CA GLU A 147 32.33 -12.39 -6.69
C GLU A 147 31.72 -11.68 -5.46
N ASN A 148 31.64 -12.35 -4.31
CA ASN A 148 31.21 -11.74 -3.06
C ASN A 148 32.08 -10.52 -2.66
N GLN A 149 33.41 -10.60 -2.77
CA GLN A 149 34.29 -9.45 -2.53
C GLN A 149 34.06 -8.27 -3.50
N LYS A 150 33.64 -8.53 -4.75
CA LYS A 150 33.22 -7.49 -5.70
C LYS A 150 31.87 -6.88 -5.26
N HIS A 151 30.94 -7.69 -4.78
CA HIS A 151 29.65 -7.22 -4.23
C HIS A 151 29.83 -6.36 -2.96
N TYR A 152 30.63 -6.79 -1.98
CA TYR A 152 30.92 -6.00 -0.78
C TYR A 152 31.52 -4.62 -1.13
N ARG A 153 32.53 -4.57 -2.01
CA ARG A 153 33.12 -3.29 -2.47
C ARG A 153 32.12 -2.41 -3.21
N ARG A 154 31.13 -2.98 -3.92
CA ARG A 154 30.05 -2.22 -4.57
C ARG A 154 29.05 -1.68 -3.54
N ALA A 155 28.68 -2.50 -2.54
CA ALA A 155 27.77 -2.11 -1.47
C ALA A 155 28.36 -0.95 -0.63
N GLN A 156 29.64 -1.01 -0.28
CA GLN A 156 30.32 0.06 0.45
C GLN A 156 30.26 1.41 -0.31
N ARG A 157 30.64 1.44 -1.59
CA ARG A 157 30.56 2.68 -2.40
C ARG A 157 29.14 3.24 -2.52
N HIS A 158 28.12 2.37 -2.55
CA HIS A 158 26.72 2.80 -2.55
C HIS A 158 26.29 3.37 -1.20
N GLN A 159 26.78 2.80 -0.10
CA GLN A 159 26.54 3.31 1.25
C GLN A 159 27.20 4.69 1.45
N GLU A 160 28.46 4.87 1.05
CA GLU A 160 29.16 6.16 1.06
C GLU A 160 28.41 7.23 0.22
N LYS A 161 27.89 6.84 -0.95
CA LYS A 161 27.07 7.72 -1.81
C LYS A 161 25.75 8.09 -1.14
N LYS A 162 25.06 7.12 -0.51
CA LYS A 162 23.83 7.33 0.26
C LYS A 162 24.05 8.32 1.41
N GLU A 163 25.13 8.16 2.17
CA GLU A 163 25.50 9.08 3.26
C GLU A 163 25.87 10.48 2.77
N LYS A 164 26.51 10.61 1.60
CA LYS A 164 26.77 11.91 0.97
C LYS A 164 25.46 12.60 0.56
N ILE A 165 24.52 11.87 -0.04
CA ILE A 165 23.19 12.38 -0.40
C ILE A 165 22.39 12.76 0.84
N GLN A 166 22.35 11.91 1.87
CA GLN A 166 21.64 12.20 3.13
C GLN A 166 22.18 13.46 3.83
N ARG A 167 23.51 13.65 3.86
CA ARG A 167 24.12 14.89 4.39
C ARG A 167 23.76 16.13 3.56
N HIS A 168 23.64 16.00 2.24
CA HIS A 168 23.22 17.11 1.39
C HIS A 168 21.73 17.45 1.60
N ASN A 169 20.86 16.43 1.64
CA ASN A 169 19.43 16.62 1.86
C ASN A 169 19.13 17.24 3.23
N ARG A 170 19.86 16.88 4.29
CA ARG A 170 19.77 17.55 5.60
C ARG A 170 20.07 19.05 5.47
N LYS A 171 21.23 19.41 4.92
CA LYS A 171 21.62 20.82 4.69
C LYS A 171 20.61 21.61 3.85
N LEU A 172 19.96 20.97 2.87
CA LEU A 172 18.89 21.60 2.10
C LEU A 172 17.61 21.78 2.93
N GLY A 173 17.25 20.79 3.75
CA GLY A 173 16.16 20.89 4.73
C GLY A 173 16.37 22.05 5.70
N ASP A 174 17.52 22.11 6.36
CA ASP A 174 17.91 23.17 7.30
C ASP A 174 17.83 24.56 6.64
N LEU A 175 18.24 24.67 5.37
CA LEU A 175 18.17 25.92 4.60
C LEU A 175 16.74 26.32 4.23
N VAL A 176 15.90 25.36 3.85
CA VAL A 176 14.47 25.61 3.53
C VAL A 176 13.71 26.00 4.79
N GLU A 177 13.92 25.31 5.91
CA GLU A 177 13.31 25.62 7.20
C GLU A 177 13.69 27.04 7.65
N LYS A 178 14.98 27.38 7.62
CA LYS A 178 15.44 28.74 7.89
C LYS A 178 14.78 29.77 6.97
N LYS A 179 14.72 29.51 5.66
CA LYS A 179 14.11 30.45 4.70
C LYS A 179 12.60 30.60 4.87
N THR A 180 11.92 29.55 5.31
CA THR A 180 10.49 29.57 5.62
C THR A 180 10.23 30.37 6.89
N TYR A 181 11.08 30.20 7.91
CA TYR A 181 11.05 31.01 9.13
C TYR A 181 11.32 32.49 8.84
N ASP A 182 12.43 32.81 8.15
CA ASP A 182 12.78 34.18 7.73
C ASP A 182 11.58 34.84 7.00
N LEU A 183 10.98 34.14 6.03
CA LEU A 183 9.84 34.62 5.24
C LEU A 183 8.59 34.86 6.10
N LYS A 184 8.28 33.95 7.05
CA LYS A 184 7.14 34.10 7.96
C LYS A 184 7.29 35.36 8.81
N THR A 185 8.47 35.59 9.40
CA THR A 185 8.75 36.79 10.19
C THR A 185 8.67 38.07 9.35
N GLN A 186 9.10 38.05 8.08
CA GLN A 186 8.92 39.20 7.19
C GLN A 186 7.44 39.47 6.86
N HIS A 187 6.62 38.43 6.66
CA HIS A 187 5.17 38.60 6.49
C HIS A 187 4.48 39.13 7.75
N GLU A 188 4.83 38.62 8.94
CA GLU A 188 4.33 39.12 10.23
C GLU A 188 4.74 40.57 10.50
N HIS A 189 5.90 41.02 9.98
CA HIS A 189 6.30 42.42 10.04
C HIS A 189 5.52 43.30 9.05
N LEU A 190 5.34 42.84 7.80
CA LEU A 190 4.61 43.54 6.74
C LEU A 190 3.14 43.76 7.11
N ALA A 191 2.40 42.69 7.43
CA ALA A 191 1.92 42.51 8.79
C ALA A 191 1.46 43.76 9.55
N ASN A 192 2.18 43.99 10.63
CA ASN A 192 1.93 45.08 11.56
C ASN A 192 2.09 46.46 10.90
N LEU A 193 2.97 46.62 9.91
CA LEU A 193 3.14 47.89 9.18
C LEU A 193 1.88 48.27 8.39
N ARG A 194 1.29 47.34 7.64
CA ARG A 194 0.05 47.56 6.89
C ARG A 194 -1.12 47.86 7.82
N ARG A 195 -1.29 47.09 8.90
CA ARG A 195 -2.30 47.38 9.93
C ARG A 195 -2.13 48.77 10.54
N THR A 196 -0.90 49.17 10.87
CA THR A 196 -0.59 50.51 11.39
C THR A 196 -0.94 51.60 10.38
N HIS A 197 -0.46 51.48 9.14
CA HIS A 197 -0.77 52.45 8.07
C HIS A 197 -2.27 52.55 7.78
N ILE A 198 -3.02 51.44 7.83
CA ILE A 198 -4.48 51.46 7.62
C ILE A 198 -5.16 52.20 8.77
N LEU A 199 -4.78 51.95 10.03
CA LEU A 199 -5.32 52.64 11.20
C LEU A 199 -4.97 54.13 11.19
N GLU A 200 -3.76 54.53 10.81
CA GLU A 200 -3.38 55.94 10.64
C GLU A 200 -4.19 56.60 9.51
N LEU A 201 -4.33 55.93 8.37
CA LEU A 201 -5.10 56.41 7.22
C LEU A 201 -6.57 56.64 7.57
N THR A 202 -7.19 55.74 8.33
CA THR A 202 -8.63 55.82 8.69
C THR A 202 -8.92 56.60 9.97
N SER A 203 -7.91 56.90 10.80
CA SER A 203 -8.08 57.79 11.98
C SER A 203 -7.71 59.25 11.69
N VAL A 204 -6.79 59.52 10.76
CA VAL A 204 -6.28 60.88 10.51
C VAL A 204 -6.81 61.48 9.20
N ILE A 205 -6.86 60.72 8.11
CA ILE A 205 -7.17 61.25 6.76
C ILE A 205 -8.61 60.95 6.35
N PHE A 206 -9.06 59.71 6.62
CA PHE A 206 -10.42 59.25 6.34
C PHE A 206 -11.14 58.73 7.60
N PRO A 207 -11.33 59.55 8.66
CA PRO A 207 -12.24 59.22 9.77
C PRO A 207 -13.58 58.71 9.24
N ILE A 208 -13.98 57.50 9.63
CA ILE A 208 -15.30 56.93 9.33
C ILE A 208 -16.06 56.73 10.64
N GLU A 209 -17.14 57.49 10.81
CA GLU A 209 -17.90 57.53 12.07
C GLU A 209 -19.40 57.42 11.82
N GLU A 210 -20.12 56.75 12.72
CA GLU A 210 -21.58 56.65 12.68
C GLU A 210 -22.21 57.91 13.29
N VAL A 211 -22.85 58.72 12.44
CA VAL A 211 -23.47 59.98 12.84
C VAL A 211 -24.85 59.70 13.42
N LYS A 212 -24.95 59.83 14.75
CA LYS A 212 -26.21 59.71 15.48
C LYS A 212 -27.01 61.01 15.34
N THR A 213 -28.04 60.98 14.50
CA THR A 213 -28.98 62.09 14.28
C THR A 213 -29.78 62.38 15.56
N SER A 214 -29.22 63.18 16.46
CA SER A 214 -29.82 63.57 17.75
C SER A 214 -30.90 64.66 17.56
N MET A 215 -31.93 64.36 16.79
CA MET A 215 -33.17 65.15 16.70
C MET A 215 -34.17 64.65 17.76
N ARG A 216 -33.94 64.98 19.05
CA ARG A 216 -35.02 64.97 20.04
C ARG A 216 -35.53 66.40 20.24
N ASP A 217 -36.78 66.63 19.86
CA ASP A 217 -37.50 67.84 20.21
C ASP A 217 -37.77 67.83 21.73
N PRO A 218 -37.44 68.87 22.52
CA PRO A 218 -37.57 68.83 23.98
C PRO A 218 -39.01 68.79 24.52
N ALA A 219 -40.02 68.89 23.64
CA ALA A 219 -41.42 69.11 24.04
C ALA A 219 -42.22 67.83 24.38
N ASP A 220 -41.77 66.64 23.96
CA ASP A 220 -42.57 65.41 24.04
C ASP A 220 -42.31 64.57 25.31
N VAL A 221 -42.27 65.25 26.46
CA VAL A 221 -42.17 64.63 27.80
C VAL A 221 -43.47 64.80 28.60
N SER A 222 -44.60 64.36 28.03
CA SER A 222 -45.88 64.32 28.75
C SER A 222 -46.91 63.34 28.17
N SER A 223 -46.75 62.03 28.38
CA SER A 223 -47.86 61.10 28.73
C SER A 223 -47.43 59.62 28.77
N GLU A 224 -46.76 59.18 29.85
CA GLU A 224 -46.70 57.74 30.17
C GLU A 224 -47.90 57.29 31.01
N SER A 225 -48.94 56.74 30.37
CA SER A 225 -49.87 55.80 31.02
C SER A 225 -50.72 55.02 29.99
N ASP A 226 -50.18 53.94 29.43
CA ASP A 226 -50.91 52.68 29.13
C ASP A 226 -49.97 51.62 28.52
N ASN A 227 -49.16 51.02 29.39
CA ASN A 227 -48.10 50.09 29.03
C ASN A 227 -48.57 48.62 29.01
N ALA A 228 -49.22 48.20 27.91
CA ALA A 228 -49.31 46.79 27.50
C ALA A 228 -49.78 46.64 26.03
N MET A 229 -50.91 47.25 25.67
CA MET A 229 -51.53 47.19 24.34
C MET A 229 -50.71 47.90 23.25
N THR A 230 -50.02 48.98 23.63
CA THR A 230 -49.18 49.79 22.75
C THR A 230 -47.95 49.05 22.24
N SER A 231 -47.34 48.16 23.06
CA SER A 231 -46.07 47.50 22.72
C SER A 231 -46.12 46.66 21.44
N SER A 232 -47.23 45.98 21.15
CA SER A 232 -47.41 45.20 19.92
C SER A 232 -47.48 46.09 18.68
N THR A 233 -48.24 47.18 18.75
CA THR A 233 -48.38 48.15 17.65
C THR A 233 -47.09 48.95 17.46
N VAL A 234 -46.43 49.37 18.54
CA VAL A 234 -45.13 50.06 18.51
C VAL A 234 -44.04 49.14 17.96
N SER A 235 -44.04 47.85 18.30
CA SER A 235 -43.10 46.87 17.71
C SER A 235 -43.33 46.69 16.20
N LYS A 236 -44.59 46.58 15.77
CA LYS A 236 -44.95 46.52 14.34
C LYS A 236 -44.67 47.82 13.59
N LEU A 237 -44.80 48.98 14.23
CA LEU A 237 -44.43 50.28 13.67
C LEU A 237 -42.91 50.45 13.59
N ALA A 238 -42.16 49.96 14.58
CA ALA A 238 -40.70 49.93 14.54
C ALA A 238 -40.19 48.94 13.47
N GLU A 239 -40.84 47.78 13.32
CA GLU A 239 -40.60 46.84 12.22
C GLU A 239 -40.93 47.47 10.86
N ALA A 240 -42.08 48.14 10.71
CA ALA A 240 -42.45 48.86 9.49
C ALA A 240 -41.50 50.02 9.16
N ARG A 241 -40.97 50.73 10.17
CA ARG A 241 -39.92 51.76 9.98
C ARG A 241 -38.55 51.18 9.63
N ARG A 242 -38.27 49.92 9.97
CA ARG A 242 -37.09 49.16 9.50
C ARG A 242 -37.26 48.62 8.08
N THR A 243 -38.49 48.39 7.60
CA THR A 243 -38.76 47.93 6.23
C THR A 243 -38.84 49.06 5.23
N THR A 244 -37.80 49.25 4.41
CA THR A 244 -37.82 50.20 3.27
C THR A 244 -38.15 49.47 1.97
N TYR A 245 -39.04 50.04 1.14
CA TYR A 245 -39.37 49.49 -0.17
C TYR A 245 -38.44 50.08 -1.25
N LEU A 246 -37.44 49.32 -1.67
CA LEU A 246 -36.47 49.73 -2.69
C LEU A 246 -36.68 48.94 -3.98
N SER A 247 -36.97 49.65 -5.07
CA SER A 247 -37.04 49.13 -6.44
C SER A 247 -37.82 47.82 -6.63
N GLY A 248 -38.96 47.66 -5.95
CA GLY A 248 -39.83 46.48 -6.08
C GLY A 248 -39.79 45.51 -4.91
N ARG A 249 -38.89 45.68 -3.94
CA ARG A 249 -38.65 44.74 -2.84
C ARG A 249 -38.63 45.43 -1.47
N TRP A 250 -39.24 44.77 -0.49
CA TRP A 250 -39.10 45.14 0.92
C TRP A 250 -37.75 44.67 1.47
N VAL A 251 -37.02 45.58 2.12
CA VAL A 251 -35.72 45.32 2.74
C VAL A 251 -35.78 45.80 4.19
N CYS A 252 -35.49 44.92 5.15
CA CYS A 252 -35.34 45.27 6.55
C CYS A 252 -33.91 45.76 6.80
N ASP A 253 -33.72 46.98 7.32
CA ASP A 253 -32.46 47.41 7.92
C ASP A 253 -32.61 47.33 9.46
N ASP A 254 -31.71 46.62 10.14
CA ASP A 254 -31.71 46.52 11.60
C ASP A 254 -31.28 47.84 12.26
N HIS A 255 -30.68 48.75 11.49
CA HIS A 255 -30.34 50.10 11.90
C HIS A 255 -31.47 51.04 11.47
N ASN A 256 -31.90 51.92 12.39
CA ASN A 256 -32.92 52.93 12.10
C ASN A 256 -32.56 53.69 10.81
N GLY A 257 -33.52 53.90 9.90
CA GLY A 257 -33.28 54.54 8.59
C GLY A 257 -32.70 55.96 8.64
N ASP A 258 -32.59 56.54 9.84
CA ASP A 258 -31.96 57.83 10.15
C ASP A 258 -30.45 57.74 10.42
N THR A 259 -29.85 56.54 10.30
CA THR A 259 -28.42 56.30 10.56
C THR A 259 -27.58 56.66 9.34
N SER A 260 -26.82 57.73 9.44
CA SER A 260 -25.85 58.15 8.41
C SER A 260 -24.42 57.89 8.89
N ILE A 261 -23.51 57.64 7.94
CA ILE A 261 -22.09 57.40 8.23
C ILE A 261 -21.31 58.53 7.57
N SER A 262 -20.48 59.23 8.35
CA SER A 262 -19.58 60.26 7.85
C SER A 262 -18.26 59.68 7.35
N ILE A 263 -17.64 60.34 6.38
CA ILE A 263 -16.25 60.12 5.96
C ILE A 263 -15.52 61.46 5.87
N THR A 264 -14.39 61.62 6.57
CA THR A 264 -13.62 62.88 6.61
C THR A 264 -14.41 64.05 7.24
N GLY A 265 -15.38 63.75 8.13
CA GLY A 265 -16.01 64.71 9.04
C GLY A 265 -17.55 64.78 8.96
N PRO A 266 -18.22 65.42 9.95
CA PRO A 266 -19.67 65.30 10.17
C PRO A 266 -20.56 65.78 9.03
N TRP A 267 -20.02 66.60 8.13
CA TRP A 267 -20.72 67.25 7.02
C TRP A 267 -20.72 66.40 5.73
N ILE A 268 -19.92 65.33 5.68
CA ILE A 268 -19.70 64.50 4.50
C ILE A 268 -20.24 63.10 4.79
N THR A 269 -21.56 62.95 4.66
CA THR A 269 -22.30 61.75 5.10
C THR A 269 -22.93 60.97 3.96
N LEU A 270 -22.96 59.65 4.09
CA LEU A 270 -23.78 58.76 3.26
C LEU A 270 -24.82 58.03 4.13
N PRO A 271 -26.07 57.85 3.65
CA PRO A 271 -27.07 57.02 4.34
C PRO A 271 -26.61 55.55 4.36
N ASN A 272 -26.74 54.89 5.51
CA ASN A 272 -26.25 53.52 5.73
C ASN A 272 -26.83 52.51 4.72
N ASN A 273 -28.13 52.59 4.48
CA ASN A 273 -28.89 51.71 3.60
C ASN A 273 -28.53 51.81 2.11
N GLY A 274 -27.73 52.81 1.71
CA GLY A 274 -27.36 53.06 0.32
C GLY A 274 -28.45 53.71 -0.55
N ASP A 275 -29.51 54.30 0.05
CA ASP A 275 -30.49 55.08 -0.70
C ASP A 275 -29.97 56.48 -1.02
N TYR A 276 -29.46 56.64 -2.24
CA TYR A 276 -29.01 57.93 -2.77
C TYR A 276 -30.14 58.72 -3.48
N SER A 277 -31.41 58.49 -3.12
CA SER A 277 -32.58 59.21 -3.67
C SER A 277 -32.42 60.74 -3.64
N ALA A 278 -31.92 61.29 -2.53
CA ALA A 278 -31.65 62.72 -2.35
C ALA A 278 -30.71 63.32 -3.42
N TYR A 279 -29.70 62.56 -3.88
CA TYR A 279 -28.83 62.99 -4.98
C TYR A 279 -29.63 63.13 -6.29
N TYR A 280 -30.45 62.14 -6.63
CA TYR A 280 -31.20 62.16 -7.89
C TYR A 280 -32.28 63.25 -7.91
N ASN A 281 -32.99 63.42 -6.79
CA ASN A 281 -34.08 64.39 -6.70
C ASN A 281 -33.54 65.81 -6.95
N TRP A 282 -32.45 66.18 -6.26
CA TRP A 282 -31.77 67.46 -6.45
C TRP A 282 -31.18 67.63 -7.86
N VAL A 283 -30.58 66.59 -8.45
CA VAL A 283 -30.01 66.66 -9.81
C VAL A 283 -31.09 66.84 -10.90
N GLU A 284 -32.29 66.29 -10.72
CA GLU A 284 -33.40 66.55 -11.65
C GLU A 284 -34.04 67.93 -11.40
N GLU A 285 -34.17 68.37 -10.14
CA GLU A 285 -34.70 69.69 -9.77
C GLU A 285 -33.80 70.85 -10.26
N LYS A 286 -32.47 70.71 -10.20
CA LYS A 286 -31.54 71.70 -10.76
C LYS A 286 -31.64 71.83 -12.30
N LYS A 287 -32.16 70.84 -13.02
CA LYS A 287 -32.43 70.96 -14.47
C LYS A 287 -33.67 71.79 -14.77
N THR A 288 -34.64 71.82 -13.86
CA THR A 288 -35.90 72.56 -14.04
C THR A 288 -35.83 74.00 -13.56
N THR A 289 -34.92 74.31 -12.62
CA THR A 289 -34.92 75.58 -11.89
C THR A 289 -33.67 76.42 -12.14
N GLN A 290 -33.77 77.44 -12.98
CA GLN A 290 -32.70 78.44 -13.18
C GLN A 290 -32.77 79.53 -12.08
N GLY A 291 -32.35 79.18 -10.86
CA GLY A 291 -32.21 80.10 -9.73
C GLY A 291 -30.75 80.25 -9.26
N PRO A 292 -30.38 81.35 -8.58
CA PRO A 292 -29.02 81.51 -8.06
C PRO A 292 -28.71 80.51 -6.92
N ASP A 293 -27.55 79.85 -6.99
CA ASP A 293 -27.05 78.89 -5.99
C ASP A 293 -26.82 79.59 -4.63
N MET A 294 -27.78 79.46 -3.71
CA MET A 294 -27.74 80.05 -2.35
C MET A 294 -28.08 79.05 -1.24
N GLU A 295 -27.96 77.74 -1.49
CA GLU A 295 -28.15 76.70 -0.47
C GLU A 295 -26.80 76.11 -0.03
N HIS A 296 -26.41 76.39 1.23
CA HIS A 296 -25.12 75.96 1.79
C HIS A 296 -25.01 74.45 2.10
N ASN A 297 -26.08 73.66 1.85
CA ASN A 297 -26.11 72.21 2.07
C ASN A 297 -26.71 71.48 0.85
N ASN A 298 -25.96 71.40 -0.25
CA ASN A 298 -26.37 70.59 -1.39
C ASN A 298 -26.18 69.08 -1.08
N PRO A 299 -27.26 68.26 -1.06
CA PRO A 299 -27.15 66.82 -0.81
C PRO A 299 -26.38 66.09 -1.92
N ALA A 300 -26.45 66.56 -3.17
CA ALA A 300 -25.73 65.94 -4.28
C ALA A 300 -24.21 66.16 -4.19
N HIS A 301 -23.75 67.36 -3.81
CA HIS A 301 -22.32 67.59 -3.55
C HIS A 301 -21.84 66.81 -2.33
N THR A 302 -22.64 66.73 -1.27
CA THR A 302 -22.32 65.95 -0.06
C THR A 302 -22.12 64.47 -0.37
N ILE A 303 -23.09 63.86 -1.07
CA ILE A 303 -23.05 62.45 -1.48
C ILE A 303 -21.90 62.20 -2.47
N SER A 304 -21.71 63.06 -3.48
CA SER A 304 -20.59 62.93 -4.42
C SER A 304 -19.23 63.06 -3.74
N ALA A 305 -19.05 63.99 -2.81
CA ALA A 305 -17.81 64.15 -2.06
C ALA A 305 -17.51 62.89 -1.24
N ALA A 306 -18.49 62.39 -0.48
CA ALA A 306 -18.32 61.19 0.32
C ALA A 306 -18.00 59.93 -0.53
N LEU A 307 -18.65 59.76 -1.69
CA LEU A 307 -18.32 58.68 -2.63
C LEU A 307 -16.95 58.87 -3.30
N CYS A 308 -16.53 60.11 -3.56
CA CYS A 308 -15.20 60.45 -4.08
C CYS A 308 -14.11 60.11 -3.04
N TYR A 309 -14.29 60.43 -1.76
CA TYR A 309 -13.39 60.03 -0.68
C TYR A 309 -13.42 58.52 -0.40
N ALA A 310 -14.58 57.87 -0.42
CA ALA A 310 -14.67 56.41 -0.30
C ALA A 310 -13.92 55.70 -1.44
N THR A 311 -13.98 56.25 -2.66
CA THR A 311 -13.21 55.75 -3.82
C THR A 311 -11.70 55.93 -3.62
N GLN A 312 -11.27 57.09 -3.11
CA GLN A 312 -9.86 57.35 -2.78
C GLN A 312 -9.34 56.38 -1.72
N LEU A 313 -10.11 56.17 -0.64
CA LEU A 313 -9.77 55.24 0.43
C LEU A 313 -9.68 53.80 -0.12
N VAL A 314 -10.68 53.32 -0.87
CA VAL A 314 -10.68 51.97 -1.48
C VAL A 314 -9.46 51.74 -2.38
N ASN A 315 -9.14 52.71 -3.24
CA ASN A 315 -7.97 52.63 -4.11
C ASN A 315 -6.67 52.61 -3.28
N THR A 316 -6.59 53.38 -2.19
CA THR A 316 -5.41 53.41 -1.31
C THR A 316 -5.26 52.11 -0.50
N LEU A 317 -6.35 51.61 0.10
CA LEU A 317 -6.38 50.33 0.79
C LEU A 317 -5.98 49.17 -0.13
N SER A 318 -6.43 49.19 -1.40
CA SER A 318 -6.03 48.17 -2.37
C SER A 318 -4.52 48.17 -2.67
N LEU A 319 -3.86 49.33 -2.61
CA LEU A 319 -2.41 49.44 -2.78
C LEU A 319 -1.66 49.00 -1.52
N ILE A 320 -2.15 49.37 -0.33
CA ILE A 320 -1.53 48.95 0.94
C ILE A 320 -1.62 47.42 1.10
N LEU A 321 -2.78 46.84 0.84
CA LEU A 321 -3.05 45.40 0.96
C LEU A 321 -2.51 44.57 -0.22
N ASP A 322 -2.04 45.20 -1.31
CA ASP A 322 -1.61 44.56 -2.56
C ASP A 322 -2.71 43.67 -3.20
N VAL A 323 -3.92 44.23 -3.31
CA VAL A 323 -5.11 43.53 -3.83
C VAL A 323 -5.62 44.21 -5.11
N ASN A 324 -5.58 43.49 -6.23
CA ASN A 324 -6.11 44.00 -7.49
C ASN A 324 -7.64 44.13 -7.46
N LEU A 325 -8.17 45.34 -7.71
CA LEU A 325 -9.61 45.61 -7.70
C LEU A 325 -10.30 45.14 -8.99
N PRO A 326 -11.48 44.49 -8.92
CA PRO A 326 -12.17 43.92 -10.08
C PRO A 326 -12.82 44.95 -11.00
N LYS A 327 -13.09 46.17 -10.52
CA LYS A 327 -13.65 47.28 -11.32
C LYS A 327 -12.71 48.48 -11.29
N LYS A 328 -12.31 48.97 -12.46
CA LYS A 328 -11.59 50.25 -12.56
C LYS A 328 -12.55 51.40 -12.27
N LEU A 329 -12.20 52.23 -11.28
CA LEU A 329 -12.96 53.38 -10.83
C LEU A 329 -11.97 54.49 -10.44
N CYS A 330 -11.99 55.60 -11.17
CA CYS A 330 -11.13 56.74 -10.85
C CYS A 330 -11.82 57.66 -9.84
N ASN A 331 -11.01 58.33 -9.01
CA ASN A 331 -11.50 59.28 -8.00
C ASN A 331 -12.36 60.39 -8.64
N SER A 332 -12.01 60.81 -9.86
CA SER A 332 -12.76 61.81 -10.62
C SER A 332 -14.15 61.37 -11.12
N GLU A 333 -14.53 60.09 -11.01
CA GLU A 333 -15.85 59.63 -11.52
C GLU A 333 -17.02 60.22 -10.71
N PHE A 334 -16.82 60.58 -9.43
CA PHE A 334 -17.83 61.27 -8.59
C PHE A 334 -17.58 62.78 -8.41
N CYS A 335 -16.35 63.25 -8.61
CA CYS A 335 -15.93 64.64 -8.39
C CYS A 335 -16.12 65.55 -9.64
N GLY A 336 -16.94 65.16 -10.62
CA GLY A 336 -17.20 65.91 -11.86
C GLY A 336 -18.61 66.54 -11.93
N GLU A 337 -19.06 66.89 -13.15
CA GLU A 337 -20.44 67.35 -13.39
C GLU A 337 -21.49 66.31 -12.94
N ASN A 338 -22.67 66.80 -12.55
CA ASN A 338 -23.80 65.99 -12.07
C ASN A 338 -24.10 64.79 -12.99
N LEU A 339 -23.75 63.59 -12.52
CA LEU A 339 -24.04 62.34 -13.21
C LEU A 339 -25.54 62.07 -13.29
N SER A 340 -25.99 61.58 -14.45
CA SER A 340 -27.34 61.03 -14.60
C SER A 340 -27.56 59.80 -13.70
N ARG A 341 -28.82 59.58 -13.27
CA ARG A 341 -29.21 58.48 -12.36
C ARG A 341 -28.60 57.12 -12.75
N HIS A 342 -28.62 56.76 -14.04
CA HIS A 342 -28.04 55.52 -14.53
C HIS A 342 -26.50 55.47 -14.38
N ARG A 343 -25.78 56.55 -14.76
CA ARG A 343 -24.31 56.61 -14.63
C ARG A 343 -23.87 56.56 -13.18
N PHE A 344 -24.52 57.33 -12.32
CA PHE A 344 -24.26 57.34 -10.88
C PHE A 344 -24.51 55.96 -10.24
N THR A 345 -25.67 55.35 -10.50
CA THR A 345 -25.99 53.99 -10.00
C THR A 345 -24.92 52.97 -10.43
N ARG A 346 -24.45 53.07 -11.68
CA ARG A 346 -23.39 52.18 -12.21
C ARG A 346 -22.05 52.42 -11.52
N ALA A 347 -21.68 53.67 -11.24
CA ALA A 347 -20.45 54.02 -10.52
C ALA A 347 -20.48 53.51 -9.07
N VAL A 348 -21.58 53.72 -8.35
CA VAL A 348 -21.81 53.18 -7.00
C VAL A 348 -21.72 51.65 -6.99
N LYS A 349 -22.35 50.97 -7.95
CA LYS A 349 -22.25 49.50 -8.06
C LYS A 349 -20.82 49.02 -8.32
N LYS A 350 -19.99 49.75 -9.08
CA LYS A 350 -18.55 49.44 -9.20
C LYS A 350 -17.83 49.59 -7.86
N LEU A 351 -18.08 50.68 -7.14
CA LEU A 351 -17.46 50.98 -5.85
C LEU A 351 -17.78 49.89 -4.81
N ASN A 352 -19.07 49.57 -4.63
CA ASN A 352 -19.48 48.54 -3.68
C ASN A 352 -18.93 47.15 -4.04
N ALA A 353 -18.82 46.81 -5.33
CA ALA A 353 -18.17 45.57 -5.77
C ALA A 353 -16.67 45.52 -5.43
N ASN A 354 -15.95 46.66 -5.51
CA ASN A 354 -14.55 46.76 -5.08
C ASN A 354 -14.42 46.67 -3.55
N ILE A 355 -15.31 47.32 -2.79
CA ILE A 355 -15.33 47.27 -1.33
C ILE A 355 -15.54 45.84 -0.85
N LEU A 356 -16.58 45.15 -1.37
CA LEU A 356 -16.82 43.74 -1.03
C LEU A 356 -15.64 42.85 -1.40
N HIS A 357 -14.99 43.07 -2.53
CA HIS A 357 -13.79 42.32 -2.92
C HIS A 357 -12.63 42.48 -1.93
N LEU A 358 -12.41 43.68 -1.37
CA LEU A 358 -11.44 43.89 -0.29
C LEU A 358 -11.89 43.20 1.01
N CYS A 359 -13.17 43.28 1.36
CA CYS A 359 -13.72 42.59 2.54
C CYS A 359 -13.54 41.07 2.46
N PHE A 360 -13.76 40.49 1.27
CA PHE A 360 -13.55 39.05 1.04
C PHE A 360 -12.05 38.67 1.04
N SER A 361 -11.15 39.51 0.52
CA SER A 361 -9.72 39.21 0.53
C SER A 361 -9.10 39.28 1.93
N GLN A 362 -9.66 40.09 2.83
CA GLN A 362 -9.26 40.18 4.25
C GLN A 362 -10.10 39.30 5.18
N HIS A 363 -10.94 38.40 4.64
CA HIS A 363 -11.78 37.47 5.41
C HIS A 363 -12.70 38.13 6.46
N VAL A 364 -13.26 39.31 6.14
CA VAL A 364 -14.31 39.96 6.95
C VAL A 364 -15.55 39.06 6.99
N ASN A 365 -16.23 38.98 8.14
CA ASN A 365 -17.41 38.11 8.31
C ASN A 365 -18.51 38.48 7.29
N LEU A 366 -18.92 37.49 6.49
CA LEU A 366 -19.93 37.63 5.44
C LEU A 366 -21.30 38.07 5.99
N ASP A 367 -21.66 37.64 7.21
CA ASP A 367 -22.95 37.97 7.83
C ASP A 367 -23.09 39.48 8.17
N LEU A 368 -21.98 40.22 8.21
CA LEU A 368 -21.96 41.66 8.46
C LEU A 368 -22.02 42.50 7.17
N LEU A 369 -21.75 41.90 6.01
CA LEU A 369 -21.55 42.61 4.75
C LEU A 369 -22.84 42.72 3.94
N HIS A 370 -23.17 43.93 3.46
CA HIS A 370 -24.34 44.14 2.63
C HIS A 370 -24.01 44.88 1.31
N PRO A 371 -24.46 44.42 0.13
CA PRO A 371 -24.04 45.00 -1.16
C PRO A 371 -24.40 46.47 -1.40
N LEU A 372 -25.30 47.06 -0.59
CA LEU A 372 -25.67 48.47 -0.70
C LEU A 372 -24.90 49.37 0.29
N HIS A 373 -24.38 48.84 1.40
CA HIS A 373 -23.82 49.64 2.49
C HIS A 373 -22.36 50.04 2.22
N THR A 374 -22.16 51.14 1.49
CA THR A 374 -20.84 51.59 1.03
C THR A 374 -19.84 51.83 2.18
N LEU A 375 -20.12 52.75 3.11
CA LEU A 375 -19.19 53.07 4.21
C LEU A 375 -19.19 52.03 5.33
N ARG A 376 -20.33 51.37 5.61
CA ARG A 376 -20.43 50.36 6.68
C ARG A 376 -19.53 49.15 6.42
N ASN A 377 -19.50 48.66 5.18
CA ASN A 377 -18.58 47.59 4.79
C ASN A 377 -17.11 48.01 4.93
N LEU A 378 -16.79 49.29 4.67
CA LEU A 378 -15.44 49.83 4.91
C LEU A 378 -15.11 49.88 6.41
N MET A 379 -16.04 50.28 7.28
CA MET A 379 -15.83 50.22 8.74
C MET A 379 -15.51 48.79 9.21
N TYR A 380 -16.21 47.77 8.69
CA TYR A 380 -15.89 46.38 9.03
C TYR A 380 -14.55 45.90 8.47
N LEU A 381 -14.12 46.39 7.29
CA LEU A 381 -12.80 46.11 6.71
C LEU A 381 -11.65 46.71 7.54
N VAL A 382 -11.83 47.90 8.11
CA VAL A 382 -10.76 48.66 8.78
C VAL A 382 -10.84 48.60 10.31
N SER A 383 -11.78 47.83 10.86
CA SER A 383 -11.95 47.65 12.31
C SER A 383 -10.70 47.00 12.93
N PRO A 384 -10.19 47.49 14.08
CA PRO A 384 -9.02 46.92 14.75
C PRO A 384 -9.23 45.46 15.20
N ASP A 385 -10.48 45.03 15.38
CA ASP A 385 -10.85 43.66 15.77
C ASP A 385 -10.68 42.63 14.61
N THR A 386 -10.28 43.07 13.42
CA THR A 386 -10.00 42.18 12.28
C THR A 386 -8.65 41.48 12.43
N GLU A 387 -8.68 40.28 13.00
CA GLU A 387 -7.49 39.42 13.18
C GLU A 387 -6.77 39.14 11.84
N ASN A 388 -7.52 39.05 10.74
CA ASN A 388 -7.05 38.58 9.42
C ASN A 388 -6.58 39.65 8.43
N LEU A 389 -6.46 40.91 8.84
CA LEU A 389 -5.72 41.90 8.04
C LEU A 389 -4.29 41.36 7.84
N ASP A 390 -3.92 41.14 6.57
CA ASP A 390 -2.72 40.42 6.06
C ASP A 390 -2.72 38.88 5.97
N THR A 391 -3.86 38.22 5.84
CA THR A 391 -3.84 36.97 5.07
C THR A 391 -3.46 37.32 3.63
N LEU A 392 -2.21 37.05 3.26
CA LEU A 392 -1.68 37.23 1.90
C LEU A 392 -2.33 36.19 0.99
N CYS A 393 -3.58 36.47 0.66
CA CYS A 393 -4.43 35.62 -0.12
C CYS A 393 -3.90 35.66 -1.56
N VAL A 394 -3.04 34.69 -1.89
CA VAL A 394 -2.72 34.34 -3.27
C VAL A 394 -4.01 33.76 -3.86
N VAL A 395 -4.94 34.66 -4.21
CA VAL A 395 -6.20 34.32 -4.85
C VAL A 395 -5.87 33.85 -6.25
N VAL A 396 -5.52 32.57 -6.36
CA VAL A 396 -5.53 31.83 -7.63
C VAL A 396 -7.00 31.61 -8.00
N LEU A 397 -7.68 32.71 -8.34
CA LEU A 397 -8.88 32.68 -9.14
C LEU A 397 -8.46 32.12 -10.50
N ARG A 398 -8.48 30.79 -10.62
CA ARG A 398 -8.43 30.09 -11.89
C ARG A 398 -9.61 30.59 -12.71
N VAL A 399 -9.34 31.56 -13.58
CA VAL A 399 -10.26 31.96 -14.64
C VAL A 399 -10.43 30.73 -15.52
N ALA A 400 -11.54 30.02 -15.32
CA ALA A 400 -11.98 28.97 -16.22
C ALA A 400 -12.37 29.63 -17.55
N GLY A 401 -11.40 29.77 -18.44
CA GLY A 401 -11.64 30.31 -19.76
C GLY A 401 -12.51 29.36 -20.57
N SER A 402 -13.73 29.79 -20.87
CA SER A 402 -14.51 29.20 -21.96
C SER A 402 -15.57 30.18 -22.47
N ALA A 403 -15.53 30.40 -23.79
CA ALA A 403 -16.53 31.06 -24.65
C ALA A 403 -17.01 32.48 -24.28
N GLY A 404 -17.01 33.36 -25.28
CA GLY A 404 -17.57 34.71 -25.16
C GLY A 404 -19.10 34.71 -25.07
N GLY A 405 -19.64 35.50 -24.14
CA GLY A 405 -21.05 35.81 -24.02
C GLY A 405 -21.21 37.10 -23.21
N PHE A 406 -22.01 38.04 -23.69
CA PHE A 406 -22.36 39.25 -22.93
C PHE A 406 -23.09 38.84 -21.66
N MET A 407 -22.59 39.25 -20.49
CA MET A 407 -23.25 39.02 -19.21
C MET A 407 -23.38 40.33 -18.42
N THR A 408 -24.32 41.15 -18.88
CA THR A 408 -25.06 42.05 -17.99
C THR A 408 -25.95 41.18 -17.12
N ASP A 409 -25.41 40.70 -16.00
CA ASP A 409 -26.08 40.48 -14.71
C ASP A 409 -25.12 39.73 -13.78
N CYS A 410 -24.82 40.34 -12.65
CA CYS A 410 -23.79 39.87 -11.71
C CYS A 410 -24.30 40.00 -10.27
N MET A 411 -25.52 39.52 -10.04
CA MET A 411 -26.09 39.27 -8.72
C MET A 411 -26.32 37.77 -8.43
N ASP A 412 -26.32 36.91 -9.46
CA ASP A 412 -26.60 35.47 -9.33
C ASP A 412 -25.39 34.60 -8.92
N TRP A 413 -24.43 35.17 -8.18
CA TRP A 413 -23.33 34.39 -7.57
C TRP A 413 -23.65 33.87 -6.16
N PHE A 414 -24.82 34.22 -5.60
CA PHE A 414 -25.32 33.67 -4.34
C PHE A 414 -26.30 32.53 -4.59
N LEU A 415 -25.80 31.29 -4.64
CA LEU A 415 -26.46 30.03 -4.25
C LEU A 415 -25.62 28.83 -4.72
N LEU A 416 -24.56 28.44 -3.97
CA LEU A 416 -24.00 27.07 -3.94
C LEU A 416 -22.77 26.95 -2.99
N CYS A 417 -23.01 26.90 -1.68
CA CYS A 417 -22.17 26.12 -0.76
C CYS A 417 -23.00 25.68 0.46
N PRO A 418 -23.03 24.37 0.80
CA PRO A 418 -23.74 23.88 1.97
C PRO A 418 -22.94 24.12 3.26
N LYS A 419 -23.67 24.21 4.38
CA LYS A 419 -23.14 24.32 5.74
C LYS A 419 -22.08 23.24 6.03
N ALA A 420 -20.90 23.64 6.49
CA ALA A 420 -19.97 22.79 7.22
C ALA A 420 -19.79 23.39 8.61
N GLY A 421 -20.40 22.76 9.62
CA GLY A 421 -20.37 23.22 11.00
C GLY A 421 -19.04 22.92 11.70
N THR A 422 -18.79 23.73 12.72
CA THR A 422 -17.87 23.51 13.85
C THR A 422 -17.45 22.05 14.11
N ALA A 423 -16.16 21.75 13.95
CA ALA A 423 -15.52 20.58 14.55
C ALA A 423 -14.07 20.88 14.93
N SER A 424 -13.79 20.94 16.23
CA SER A 424 -12.45 21.13 16.81
C SER A 424 -11.56 19.88 16.63
N PRO A 425 -10.25 20.02 16.33
CA PRO A 425 -9.37 18.87 16.15
C PRO A 425 -8.89 18.29 17.49
N GLN A 426 -9.46 17.17 17.91
CA GLN A 426 -8.82 16.33 18.93
C GLN A 426 -7.63 15.57 18.34
N ARG A 427 -6.55 15.45 19.12
CA ARG A 427 -5.37 14.66 18.77
C ARG A 427 -5.70 13.17 18.76
N THR A 428 -5.46 12.49 17.65
CA THR A 428 -5.30 11.03 17.60
C THR A 428 -3.99 10.67 16.93
N ALA A 429 -3.05 10.12 17.71
CA ALA A 429 -1.81 9.56 17.18
C ALA A 429 -2.07 8.18 16.57
N ALA A 430 -1.85 8.03 15.27
CA ALA A 430 -1.95 6.73 14.59
C ALA A 430 -0.61 6.00 14.61
N HIS A 431 -0.52 4.94 15.40
CA HIS A 431 0.60 4.00 15.42
C HIS A 431 0.67 3.25 14.07
N ILE A 432 1.85 3.16 13.45
CA ILE A 432 2.09 2.28 12.30
C ILE A 432 2.62 0.93 12.82
N PRO A 433 1.93 -0.21 12.61
CA PRO A 433 2.50 -1.53 12.86
C PRO A 433 3.26 -2.02 11.63
N GLY A 434 4.59 -2.01 11.70
CA GLY A 434 5.43 -2.72 10.73
C GLY A 434 5.71 -4.14 11.20
N ASN A 435 5.19 -5.16 10.50
CA ASN A 435 5.61 -6.55 10.67
C ASN A 435 5.26 -7.42 9.44
N LEU A 436 6.27 -7.72 8.62
CA LEU A 436 6.37 -8.84 7.67
C LEU A 436 7.87 -8.91 7.31
N SER A 437 8.68 -9.64 8.08
CA SER A 437 8.83 -11.11 8.16
C SER A 437 9.92 -11.62 7.20
N VAL A 438 10.96 -12.17 7.82
CA VAL A 438 12.09 -12.86 7.20
C VAL A 438 11.62 -14.09 6.43
N LEU A 439 12.08 -14.23 5.17
CA LEU A 439 12.60 -15.46 4.58
C LEU A 439 13.43 -15.12 3.32
#